data_AF-A0A0M0KND7-F1
#
_entry.id   AF-A0A0M0KND7-F1
#
_cell.length_a   1.000
_cell.length_b   1.000
_cell.length_c   1.000
_cell.angle_alpha   90.00
_cell.angle_beta   90.00
_cell.angle_gamma   90.00
#
_symmetry.space_group_name_H-M   'P 1'
#
loop_
_entity.id
_entity.type
_entity.pdbx_description
1 polymer ?
#
loop_
_entity_poly.entity_id
_entity_poly.type
_entity_poly.pdbx_seq_one_letter_code
_entity_poly.pdbx_strand_id
1 'polypeptide(L)'
;MTNVEELIKSIDAFVKAATEGELTDILPDFPGRDRVEEFVENFETIVAGLLVAQKQRYLELLGAFTAKSDQEILEAYLSFLQEEIFSYEIFVQQMTEETSSYLEMTVSEFCRIIMDSLDPDVPFQVLSNRSITWIEEWSQDLAELMNLSTQNSVEKILKKAIKEGKGIDYVERELMEHESFSRQRARTTAITEVLTASSVAQQESYSQSPAVVGKRWKHSGTKGIDPRENHMALDGTVVPVDEPFVIPGSEEIAMFPRDPNLSAKERVNCHCALGPAVDESITGLSPEEKQAIRDEALAEMNSKGAWE
;
A
#
# COMPACT_ATOMS: atom_id res chain seq x y z
N MET A 1 -22.59 10.47 -18.96
CA MET A 1 -21.71 9.75 -18.03
C MET A 1 -22.01 10.31 -16.66
N THR A 2 -22.19 9.46 -15.66
CA THR A 2 -22.38 9.88 -14.27
C THR A 2 -21.03 10.28 -13.65
N ASN A 3 -21.03 11.08 -12.57
CA ASN A 3 -19.80 11.42 -11.84
C ASN A 3 -19.04 10.16 -11.36
N VAL A 4 -19.77 9.07 -11.08
CA VAL A 4 -19.23 7.76 -10.72
C VAL A 4 -18.59 7.04 -11.91
N GLU A 5 -19.20 7.11 -13.11
CA GLU A 5 -18.58 6.57 -14.32
C GLU A 5 -17.32 7.34 -14.71
N GLU A 6 -17.30 8.66 -14.46
CA GLU A 6 -16.10 9.46 -14.58
C GLU A 6 -15.06 9.01 -13.55
N LEU A 7 -15.38 8.96 -12.25
CA LEU A 7 -14.49 8.47 -11.17
C LEU A 7 -13.93 7.05 -11.41
N ILE A 8 -14.73 6.14 -11.97
CA ILE A 8 -14.25 4.78 -12.33
C ILE A 8 -13.24 4.87 -13.47
N LYS A 9 -13.60 5.58 -14.55
CA LYS A 9 -12.73 5.77 -15.73
C LYS A 9 -11.43 6.50 -15.40
N SER A 10 -11.48 7.25 -14.31
CA SER A 10 -10.45 8.07 -13.71
C SER A 10 -9.47 7.30 -12.82
N ILE A 11 -10.00 6.40 -11.99
CA ILE A 11 -9.20 5.40 -11.30
C ILE A 11 -8.54 4.46 -12.33
N ASP A 12 -9.27 4.05 -13.37
CA ASP A 12 -8.73 3.25 -14.48
C ASP A 12 -7.61 3.99 -15.25
N ALA A 13 -7.75 5.30 -15.42
CA ALA A 13 -6.78 6.20 -16.02
C ALA A 13 -5.51 6.39 -15.19
N PHE A 14 -5.67 6.53 -13.87
CA PHE A 14 -4.59 6.65 -12.89
C PHE A 14 -3.66 5.46 -12.91
N VAL A 15 -4.30 4.31 -12.75
CA VAL A 15 -3.70 2.99 -12.84
C VAL A 15 -2.97 2.79 -14.17
N LYS A 16 -3.46 3.39 -15.26
CA LYS A 16 -2.86 3.36 -16.59
C LYS A 16 -1.66 4.30 -16.80
N ALA A 17 -1.45 5.32 -15.99
CA ALA A 17 -0.31 6.25 -16.17
C ALA A 17 0.89 5.93 -15.26
N ALA A 18 0.68 5.22 -14.16
CA ALA A 18 1.76 4.69 -13.33
C ALA A 18 2.67 3.67 -14.05
N THR A 19 2.43 3.39 -15.36
CA THR A 19 3.00 2.27 -16.11
C THR A 19 4.02 2.63 -17.19
N GLU A 20 4.36 3.90 -17.47
CA GLU A 20 5.22 4.24 -18.64
C GLU A 20 6.39 5.22 -18.38
N GLY A 21 6.62 5.70 -17.15
CA GLY A 21 7.46 6.89 -16.92
C GLY A 21 6.58 8.11 -16.67
N GLU A 22 7.19 9.30 -16.53
CA GLU A 22 6.61 10.54 -15.96
C GLU A 22 5.07 10.61 -15.98
N LEU A 23 4.47 10.69 -14.78
CA LEU A 23 3.02 10.59 -14.53
C LEU A 23 2.19 11.64 -15.30
N THR A 24 2.83 12.66 -15.84
CA THR A 24 2.25 13.84 -16.47
C THR A 24 1.59 13.58 -17.83
N ASP A 25 2.00 12.57 -18.60
CA ASP A 25 1.66 12.49 -20.05
C ASP A 25 0.52 11.51 -20.43
N ILE A 26 0.02 10.64 -19.52
CA ILE A 26 -0.83 9.49 -19.93
C ILE A 26 -2.20 9.41 -19.23
N LEU A 27 -2.42 10.21 -18.21
CA LEU A 27 -3.66 10.20 -17.45
C LEU A 27 -4.82 10.85 -18.25
N PRO A 28 -6.00 10.22 -18.34
CA PRO A 28 -7.27 10.93 -18.50
C PRO A 28 -7.56 11.84 -17.30
N ASP A 29 -8.22 12.97 -17.53
CA ASP A 29 -8.53 13.99 -16.51
C ASP A 29 -9.56 13.47 -15.49
N PHE A 30 -9.28 13.63 -14.20
CA PHE A 30 -10.17 13.12 -13.16
C PHE A 30 -10.16 13.78 -11.79
N PRO A 31 -11.27 13.70 -11.02
CA PRO A 31 -11.32 14.24 -9.66
C PRO A 31 -10.29 13.58 -8.74
N GLY A 32 -9.22 14.31 -8.41
CA GLY A 32 -8.14 13.83 -7.52
C GLY A 32 -6.90 13.29 -8.23
N ARG A 33 -6.84 13.36 -9.57
CA ARG A 33 -5.70 12.93 -10.39
C ARG A 33 -4.36 13.50 -9.93
N ASP A 34 -4.31 14.82 -9.86
CA ASP A 34 -3.10 15.56 -9.53
C ASP A 34 -2.59 15.18 -8.13
N ARG A 35 -3.51 14.73 -7.27
CA ARG A 35 -3.17 14.33 -5.90
C ARG A 35 -2.48 13.00 -5.83
N VAL A 36 -2.72 12.07 -6.76
CA VAL A 36 -2.11 10.75 -6.62
C VAL A 36 -0.66 10.73 -7.07
N GLU A 37 -0.31 11.53 -8.08
CA GLU A 37 1.10 11.79 -8.41
C GLU A 37 1.83 12.40 -7.23
N GLU A 38 1.26 13.48 -6.70
CA GLU A 38 1.76 14.15 -5.51
C GLU A 38 1.90 13.16 -4.33
N PHE A 39 0.92 12.28 -4.13
CA PHE A 39 0.98 11.31 -3.03
C PHE A 39 2.08 10.26 -3.22
N VAL A 40 2.22 9.72 -4.43
CA VAL A 40 3.29 8.77 -4.73
C VAL A 40 4.66 9.41 -4.55
N GLU A 41 4.87 10.64 -5.04
CA GLU A 41 6.15 11.33 -4.94
C GLU A 41 6.51 11.68 -3.48
N ASN A 42 5.53 12.14 -2.71
CA ASN A 42 5.71 12.47 -1.31
C ASN A 42 6.04 11.21 -0.49
N PHE A 43 5.29 10.11 -0.67
CA PHE A 43 5.57 8.87 0.05
C PHE A 43 6.86 8.20 -0.42
N GLU A 44 7.18 8.25 -1.71
CA GLU A 44 8.47 7.79 -2.25
C GLU A 44 9.65 8.51 -1.56
N THR A 45 9.51 9.82 -1.34
CA THR A 45 10.56 10.63 -0.67
C THR A 45 10.76 10.19 0.78
N ILE A 46 9.66 9.94 1.51
CA ILE A 46 9.70 9.42 2.90
C ILE A 46 10.42 8.07 2.92
N VAL A 47 9.94 7.10 2.13
CA VAL A 47 10.50 5.74 2.10
C VAL A 47 11.97 5.74 1.66
N ALA A 48 12.32 6.54 0.65
CA ALA A 48 13.70 6.65 0.18
C ALA A 48 14.62 7.21 1.28
N GLY A 49 14.16 8.22 2.02
CA GLY A 49 14.90 8.78 3.16
C GLY A 49 15.19 7.73 4.23
N LEU A 50 14.17 6.96 4.61
CA LEU A 50 14.30 5.88 5.60
C LEU A 50 15.23 4.76 5.14
N LEU A 51 15.15 4.35 3.87
CA LEU A 51 16.08 3.34 3.31
C LEU A 51 17.53 3.84 3.28
N VAL A 52 17.76 5.11 2.96
CA VAL A 52 19.09 5.72 3.00
C VAL A 52 19.63 5.76 4.43
N ALA A 53 18.81 6.15 5.40
CA ALA A 53 19.19 6.15 6.81
C ALA A 53 19.52 4.73 7.32
N GLN A 54 18.70 3.74 6.94
CA GLN A 54 18.95 2.33 7.25
C GLN A 54 20.27 1.84 6.68
N LYS A 55 20.58 2.17 5.41
CA LYS A 55 21.86 1.84 4.78
C LYS A 55 23.04 2.44 5.55
N GLN A 56 22.95 3.72 5.87
CA GLN A 56 23.99 4.42 6.61
C GLN A 56 24.24 3.78 7.97
N ARG A 57 23.18 3.33 8.64
CA ARG A 57 23.29 2.60 9.92
C ARG A 57 24.03 1.28 9.78
N TYR A 58 23.78 0.50 8.72
CA TYR A 58 24.55 -0.73 8.47
C TYR A 58 26.04 -0.43 8.26
N LEU A 59 26.38 0.61 7.48
CA LEU A 59 27.77 1.00 7.25
C LEU A 59 28.47 1.48 8.53
N GLU A 60 27.80 2.29 9.35
CA GLU A 60 28.32 2.75 10.64
C GLU A 60 28.57 1.59 11.60
N LEU A 61 27.63 0.64 11.68
CA LEU A 61 27.77 -0.55 12.52
C LEU A 61 28.95 -1.41 12.04
N LEU A 62 29.08 -1.64 10.73
CA LEU A 62 30.22 -2.38 10.17
C LEU A 62 31.55 -1.73 10.56
N GLY A 63 31.67 -0.41 10.42
CA GLY A 63 32.88 0.34 10.77
C GLY A 63 33.18 0.41 12.27
N ALA A 64 32.23 0.05 13.14
CA ALA A 64 32.42 0.03 14.59
C ALA A 64 33.15 -1.23 15.09
N PHE A 65 33.17 -2.31 14.29
CA PHE A 65 33.88 -3.54 14.65
C PHE A 65 35.38 -3.38 14.45
N THR A 66 36.18 -3.84 15.42
CA THR A 66 37.64 -3.81 15.36
C THR A 66 38.21 -5.20 15.67
N ALA A 67 38.93 -5.78 14.73
CA ALA A 67 39.61 -7.08 14.90
C ALA A 67 40.93 -7.13 14.13
N LYS A 68 41.64 -8.26 14.20
CA LYS A 68 42.99 -8.39 13.60
C LYS A 68 42.94 -8.64 12.09
N SER A 69 41.79 -9.07 11.57
CA SER A 69 41.56 -9.29 10.14
C SER A 69 40.13 -8.92 9.75
N ASP A 70 39.94 -8.57 8.48
CA ASP A 70 38.61 -8.32 7.89
C ASP A 70 37.67 -9.51 8.10
N GLN A 71 38.18 -10.74 8.01
CA GLN A 71 37.37 -11.94 8.20
C GLN A 71 36.78 -12.00 9.62
N GLU A 72 37.59 -11.75 10.65
CA GLU A 72 37.11 -11.71 12.05
C GLU A 72 36.07 -10.59 12.25
N ILE A 73 36.24 -9.44 11.58
CA ILE A 73 35.28 -8.32 11.62
C ILE A 73 33.95 -8.74 10.99
N LEU A 74 33.97 -9.33 9.80
CA LEU A 74 32.76 -9.73 9.08
C LEU A 74 32.00 -10.85 9.81
N GLU A 75 32.71 -11.81 10.40
CA GLU A 75 32.10 -12.87 11.21
C GLU A 75 31.45 -12.32 12.47
N ALA A 76 32.13 -11.41 13.19
CA ALA A 76 31.57 -10.74 14.37
C ALA A 76 30.35 -9.90 14.02
N TYR A 77 30.40 -9.17 12.91
CA TYR A 77 29.27 -8.34 12.45
C TYR A 77 28.08 -9.18 12.02
N LEU A 78 28.30 -10.30 11.31
CA LEU A 78 27.23 -11.23 10.97
C LEU A 78 26.58 -11.82 12.23
N SER A 79 27.37 -12.23 13.23
CA SER A 79 26.83 -12.71 14.52
C SER A 79 26.00 -11.62 15.20
N PHE A 80 26.51 -10.38 15.24
CA PHE A 80 25.80 -9.24 15.79
C PHE A 80 24.44 -9.02 15.10
N LEU A 81 24.38 -9.05 13.77
CA LEU A 81 23.10 -8.88 13.06
C LEU A 81 22.10 -10.02 13.31
N GLN A 82 22.61 -11.23 13.60
CA GLN A 82 21.78 -12.39 13.92
C GLN A 82 21.31 -12.41 15.38
N GLU A 83 22.05 -11.75 16.27
CA GLU A 83 21.79 -11.70 17.71
C GLU A 83 21.04 -10.42 18.15
N GLU A 84 21.27 -9.29 17.48
CA GLU A 84 20.70 -8.00 17.88
C GLU A 84 19.41 -7.61 17.15
N ILE A 85 18.36 -7.44 17.96
CA ILE A 85 17.05 -6.87 17.63
C ILE A 85 17.12 -5.33 17.50
N PHE A 86 18.24 -4.67 17.83
CA PHE A 86 18.25 -3.21 17.99
C PHE A 86 18.25 -2.39 16.69
N SER A 87 18.84 -2.91 15.60
CA SER A 87 18.75 -2.27 14.27
C SER A 87 17.34 -2.39 13.65
N TYR A 88 16.58 -3.38 14.13
CA TYR A 88 15.19 -3.62 13.75
C TYR A 88 14.28 -2.53 14.35
N GLU A 89 14.49 -2.12 15.61
CA GLU A 89 13.56 -1.19 16.29
C GLU A 89 13.50 0.20 15.63
N ILE A 90 14.62 0.83 15.27
CA ILE A 90 14.60 2.23 14.79
C ILE A 90 13.93 2.36 13.42
N PHE A 91 14.33 1.54 12.44
CA PHE A 91 13.74 1.61 11.11
C PHE A 91 12.26 1.23 11.16
N VAL A 92 11.91 0.16 11.89
CA VAL A 92 10.52 -0.28 12.01
C VAL A 92 9.68 0.82 12.65
N GLN A 93 10.12 1.39 13.77
CA GLN A 93 9.41 2.48 14.44
C GLN A 93 9.17 3.67 13.50
N GLN A 94 10.22 4.19 12.86
CA GLN A 94 10.09 5.36 11.98
C GLN A 94 9.22 5.06 10.77
N MET A 95 9.39 3.89 10.15
CA MET A 95 8.59 3.49 9.00
C MET A 95 7.11 3.31 9.39
N THR A 96 6.81 2.73 10.56
CA THR A 96 5.44 2.60 11.07
C THR A 96 4.80 3.97 11.30
N GLU A 97 5.48 4.87 12.02
CA GLU A 97 4.97 6.20 12.35
C GLU A 97 4.67 7.02 11.07
N GLU A 98 5.63 7.07 10.14
CA GLU A 98 5.49 7.81 8.89
C GLU A 98 4.41 7.19 7.99
N THR A 99 4.37 5.85 7.86
CA THR A 99 3.37 5.17 7.03
C THR A 99 1.96 5.35 7.59
N SER A 100 1.77 5.22 8.90
CA SER A 100 0.46 5.35 9.53
C SER A 100 -0.11 6.76 9.32
N SER A 101 0.70 7.77 9.60
CA SER A 101 0.35 9.18 9.36
C SER A 101 0.01 9.43 7.90
N TYR A 102 0.82 8.89 6.98
CA TYR A 102 0.65 9.09 5.55
C TYR A 102 -0.60 8.40 5.00
N LEU A 103 -0.86 7.16 5.41
CA LEU A 103 -2.03 6.39 5.00
C LEU A 103 -3.31 7.02 5.56
N GLU A 104 -3.35 7.45 6.84
CA GLU A 104 -4.52 8.12 7.42
C GLU A 104 -4.91 9.37 6.61
N MET A 105 -3.93 10.22 6.29
CA MET A 105 -4.13 11.41 5.47
C MET A 105 -4.63 11.04 4.07
N THR A 106 -3.98 10.08 3.41
CA THR A 106 -4.26 9.70 2.02
C THR A 106 -5.64 9.03 1.89
N VAL A 107 -5.95 8.09 2.78
CA VAL A 107 -7.25 7.40 2.83
C VAL A 107 -8.35 8.41 3.10
N SER A 108 -8.19 9.31 4.08
CA SER A 108 -9.17 10.36 4.39
C SER A 108 -9.44 11.28 3.21
N GLU A 109 -8.40 11.65 2.46
CA GLU A 109 -8.55 12.48 1.27
C GLU A 109 -9.34 11.76 0.17
N PHE A 110 -8.99 10.50 -0.10
CA PHE A 110 -9.71 9.70 -1.07
C PHE A 110 -11.16 9.45 -0.65
N CYS A 111 -11.43 9.16 0.63
CA CYS A 111 -12.80 9.01 1.13
C CYS A 111 -13.62 10.29 0.88
N ARG A 112 -13.03 11.47 1.10
CA ARG A 112 -13.71 12.73 0.82
C ARG A 112 -14.11 12.87 -0.65
N ILE A 113 -13.20 12.57 -1.55
CA ILE A 113 -13.44 12.62 -3.01
C ILE A 113 -14.49 11.59 -3.42
N ILE A 114 -14.38 10.36 -2.93
CA ILE A 114 -15.27 9.25 -3.31
C ILE A 114 -16.68 9.50 -2.77
N MET A 115 -16.83 9.83 -1.48
CA MET A 115 -18.16 10.05 -0.89
C MET A 115 -18.87 11.26 -1.51
N ASP A 116 -18.17 12.37 -1.74
CA ASP A 116 -18.74 13.54 -2.44
C ASP A 116 -19.20 13.17 -3.86
N SER A 117 -18.47 12.30 -4.56
CA SER A 117 -18.87 11.81 -5.89
C SER A 117 -20.02 10.80 -5.85
N LEU A 118 -20.21 10.06 -4.75
CA LEU A 118 -21.28 9.08 -4.61
C LEU A 118 -22.60 9.78 -4.28
N ASP A 119 -22.59 10.63 -3.26
CA ASP A 119 -23.76 11.37 -2.79
C ASP A 119 -23.33 12.65 -2.04
N PRO A 120 -23.40 13.84 -2.67
CA PRO A 120 -23.04 15.10 -2.02
C PRO A 120 -23.87 15.46 -0.79
N ASP A 121 -25.06 14.85 -0.61
CA ASP A 121 -25.89 15.08 0.58
C ASP A 121 -25.29 14.42 1.83
N VAL A 122 -24.38 13.44 1.65
CA VAL A 122 -23.74 12.67 2.73
C VAL A 122 -22.22 12.73 2.58
N PRO A 123 -21.59 13.89 2.89
CA PRO A 123 -20.15 14.03 2.75
C PRO A 123 -19.39 13.18 3.78
N PHE A 124 -18.16 12.81 3.43
CA PHE A 124 -17.23 12.18 4.36
C PHE A 124 -16.97 13.06 5.59
N GLN A 125 -17.04 12.47 6.79
CA GLN A 125 -16.78 13.17 8.04
C GLN A 125 -15.55 12.63 8.78
N VAL A 126 -15.44 11.31 8.89
CA VAL A 126 -14.41 10.64 9.69
C VAL A 126 -14.20 9.21 9.19
N LEU A 127 -12.99 8.68 9.36
CA LEU A 127 -12.71 7.27 9.20
C LEU A 127 -13.35 6.46 10.32
N SER A 128 -13.80 5.25 10.00
CA SER A 128 -14.20 4.25 10.99
C SER A 128 -12.99 3.77 11.80
N ASN A 129 -13.24 3.29 13.03
CA ASN A 129 -12.23 2.60 13.84
C ASN A 129 -11.65 1.41 13.09
N ARG A 130 -12.46 0.73 12.27
CA ARG A 130 -12.03 -0.38 11.43
C ARG A 130 -10.94 0.02 10.44
N SER A 131 -11.10 1.16 9.76
CA SER A 131 -10.06 1.72 8.88
C SER A 131 -8.83 2.18 9.65
N ILE A 132 -9.00 2.81 10.82
CA ILE A 132 -7.88 3.25 11.66
C ILE A 132 -7.05 2.05 12.14
N THR A 133 -7.70 1.01 12.66
CA THR A 133 -7.03 -0.23 13.08
C THR A 133 -6.29 -0.89 11.91
N TRP A 134 -6.91 -0.95 10.72
CA TRP A 134 -6.23 -1.46 9.53
C TRP A 134 -4.98 -0.64 9.19
N ILE A 135 -5.04 0.70 9.27
CA ILE A 135 -3.90 1.58 9.00
C ILE A 135 -2.78 1.32 10.01
N GLU A 136 -3.10 1.22 11.31
CA GLU A 136 -2.14 0.98 12.38
C GLU A 136 -1.44 -0.38 12.21
N GLU A 137 -2.21 -1.45 12.03
CA GLU A 137 -1.71 -2.82 11.87
C GLU A 137 -0.86 -2.96 10.61
N TRP A 138 -1.37 -2.51 9.46
CA TRP A 138 -0.64 -2.63 8.19
C TRP A 138 0.63 -1.78 8.15
N SER A 139 0.63 -0.60 8.78
CA SER A 139 1.83 0.25 8.83
C SER A 139 2.96 -0.45 9.59
N GLN A 140 2.64 -1.15 10.68
CA GLN A 140 3.60 -1.97 11.41
C GLN A 140 4.07 -3.15 10.56
N ASP A 141 3.16 -3.92 9.97
CA ASP A 141 3.50 -5.09 9.16
C ASP A 141 4.37 -4.71 7.96
N LEU A 142 4.05 -3.61 7.27
CA LEU A 142 4.85 -3.11 6.15
C LEU A 142 6.29 -2.78 6.60
N ALA A 143 6.43 -2.09 7.74
CA ALA A 143 7.73 -1.72 8.29
C ALA A 143 8.57 -2.96 8.62
N GLU A 144 7.97 -3.97 9.24
CA GLU A 144 8.62 -5.24 9.58
C GLU A 144 9.03 -6.03 8.32
N LEU A 145 8.13 -6.15 7.34
CA LEU A 145 8.40 -6.81 6.05
C LEU A 145 9.55 -6.12 5.29
N MET A 146 9.55 -4.79 5.28
CA MET A 146 10.60 -4.02 4.63
C MET A 146 11.94 -4.16 5.35
N ASN A 147 11.96 -4.17 6.68
CA ASN A 147 13.17 -4.39 7.45
C ASN A 147 13.72 -5.81 7.25
N LEU A 148 12.87 -6.84 7.37
CA LEU A 148 13.24 -8.23 7.22
C LEU A 148 13.84 -8.52 5.83
N SER A 149 13.24 -7.97 4.77
CA SER A 149 13.78 -8.13 3.41
C SER A 149 15.13 -7.42 3.23
N THR A 150 15.35 -6.27 3.86
CA THR A 150 16.68 -5.62 3.91
C THR A 150 17.68 -6.48 4.66
N GLN A 151 17.37 -6.90 5.90
CA GLN A 151 18.26 -7.72 6.75
C GLN A 151 18.69 -9.00 6.03
N ASN A 152 17.75 -9.72 5.43
CA ASN A 152 18.04 -10.92 4.64
C ASN A 152 19.02 -10.65 3.49
N SER A 153 18.96 -9.47 2.88
CA SER A 153 19.87 -9.09 1.80
C SER A 153 21.27 -8.76 2.32
N VAL A 154 21.36 -8.02 3.42
CA VAL A 154 22.63 -7.71 4.10
C VAL A 154 23.32 -8.98 4.58
N GLU A 155 22.58 -9.91 5.20
CA GLU A 155 23.12 -11.20 5.62
C GLU A 155 23.70 -12.01 4.45
N LYS A 156 23.03 -11.99 3.29
CA LYS A 156 23.52 -12.68 2.09
C LYS A 156 24.84 -12.08 1.60
N ILE A 157 24.96 -10.75 1.61
CA ILE A 157 26.21 -10.05 1.25
C ILE A 157 27.34 -10.49 2.18
N LEU A 158 27.10 -10.47 3.50
CA LEU A 158 28.10 -10.87 4.51
C LEU A 158 28.51 -12.33 4.38
N LYS A 159 27.54 -13.24 4.30
CA LYS A 159 27.79 -14.69 4.12
C LYS A 159 28.60 -14.97 2.86
N LYS A 160 28.32 -14.25 1.76
CA LYS A 160 29.09 -14.34 0.51
C LYS A 160 30.52 -13.83 0.71
N ALA A 161 30.70 -12.65 1.32
CA ALA A 161 32.00 -12.06 1.56
C ALA A 161 32.89 -12.98 2.40
N ILE A 162 32.36 -13.54 3.50
CA ILE A 162 33.07 -14.49 4.36
C ILE A 162 33.45 -15.75 3.59
N LYS A 163 32.50 -16.36 2.87
CA LYS A 163 32.73 -17.60 2.12
C LYS A 163 33.80 -17.43 1.02
N GLU A 164 33.84 -16.28 0.38
CA GLU A 164 34.75 -15.98 -0.74
C GLU A 164 36.05 -15.30 -0.30
N GLY A 165 36.26 -15.06 1.00
CA GLY A 165 37.43 -14.36 1.53
C GLY A 165 37.54 -12.91 1.05
N LYS A 166 36.41 -12.21 0.88
CA LYS A 166 36.36 -10.79 0.54
C LYS A 166 36.55 -9.94 1.80
N GLY A 167 37.21 -8.79 1.65
CA GLY A 167 37.41 -7.82 2.72
C GLY A 167 36.24 -6.86 2.93
N ILE A 168 36.40 -5.93 3.87
CA ILE A 168 35.37 -4.96 4.26
C ILE A 168 34.98 -4.04 3.09
N ASP A 169 35.95 -3.58 2.30
CA ASP A 169 35.74 -2.74 1.10
C ASP A 169 34.78 -3.37 0.07
N TYR A 170 34.69 -4.71 0.04
CA TYR A 170 33.72 -5.40 -0.80
C TYR A 170 32.30 -5.22 -0.26
N VAL A 171 32.13 -5.45 1.04
CA VAL A 171 30.82 -5.34 1.70
C VAL A 171 30.30 -3.91 1.66
N GLU A 172 31.14 -2.91 1.94
CA GLU A 172 30.73 -1.50 1.88
C GLU A 172 30.20 -1.11 0.50
N ARG A 173 30.90 -1.52 -0.56
CA ARG A 173 30.49 -1.27 -1.95
C ARG A 173 29.20 -1.98 -2.30
N GLU A 174 29.05 -3.25 -1.93
CA GLU A 174 27.81 -4.00 -2.17
C GLU A 174 26.64 -3.35 -1.44
N LEU A 175 26.80 -2.92 -0.18
CA LEU A 175 25.76 -2.19 0.56
C LEU A 175 25.42 -0.85 -0.09
N MET A 176 26.40 -0.12 -0.61
CA MET A 176 26.21 1.17 -1.27
C MET A 176 25.40 1.08 -2.57
N GLU A 177 25.56 -0.02 -3.31
CA GLU A 177 24.95 -0.24 -4.63
C GLU A 177 23.72 -1.17 -4.57
N HIS A 178 23.41 -1.77 -3.42
CA HIS A 178 22.35 -2.78 -3.31
C HIS A 178 20.95 -2.22 -3.59
N GLU A 179 20.15 -2.98 -4.35
CA GLU A 179 18.78 -2.62 -4.72
C GLU A 179 17.84 -2.43 -3.53
N SER A 180 18.12 -3.10 -2.39
CA SER A 180 17.36 -2.94 -1.15
C SER A 180 17.33 -1.50 -0.63
N PHE A 181 18.32 -0.68 -0.98
CA PHE A 181 18.39 0.73 -0.56
C PHE A 181 18.12 1.69 -1.72
N SER A 182 17.63 1.18 -2.85
CA SER A 182 17.43 1.98 -4.05
C SER A 182 16.18 2.84 -3.97
N ARG A 183 16.22 3.99 -4.65
CA ARG A 183 15.03 4.82 -4.90
C ARG A 183 13.95 4.06 -5.69
N GLN A 184 14.35 3.12 -6.56
CA GLN A 184 13.40 2.28 -7.30
C GLN A 184 12.56 1.40 -6.38
N ARG A 185 13.15 0.82 -5.32
CA ARG A 185 12.40 0.10 -4.29
C ARG A 185 11.42 1.03 -3.58
N ALA A 186 11.88 2.21 -3.16
CA ALA A 186 11.03 3.21 -2.52
C ALA A 186 9.84 3.60 -3.39
N ARG A 187 10.07 3.84 -4.69
CA ARG A 187 9.01 4.15 -5.65
C ARG A 187 8.00 3.02 -5.81
N THR A 188 8.48 1.79 -5.89
CA THR A 188 7.62 0.60 -6.04
C THR A 188 6.74 0.41 -4.81
N THR A 189 7.31 0.57 -3.61
CA THR A 189 6.55 0.61 -2.35
C THR A 189 5.53 1.74 -2.39
N ALA A 190 5.94 2.97 -2.71
CA ALA A 190 5.05 4.12 -2.70
C ALA A 190 3.85 3.98 -3.62
N ILE A 191 4.07 3.52 -4.86
CA ILE A 191 2.99 3.24 -5.81
C ILE A 191 2.04 2.18 -5.25
N THR A 192 2.58 1.09 -4.70
CA THR A 192 1.76 0.00 -4.16
C THR A 192 0.90 0.49 -3.01
N GLU A 193 1.48 1.19 -2.04
CA GLU A 193 0.76 1.62 -0.84
C GLU A 193 -0.24 2.75 -1.09
N VAL A 194 0.07 3.71 -1.98
CA VAL A 194 -0.91 4.75 -2.35
C VAL A 194 -2.09 4.15 -3.12
N LEU A 195 -1.84 3.17 -3.99
CA LEU A 195 -2.91 2.43 -4.66
C LEU A 195 -3.72 1.55 -3.68
N THR A 196 -3.08 0.99 -2.66
CA THR A 196 -3.76 0.28 -1.56
C THR A 196 -4.62 1.24 -0.75
N ALA A 197 -4.12 2.44 -0.41
CA ALA A 197 -4.89 3.47 0.28
C ALA A 197 -6.14 3.88 -0.50
N SER A 198 -6.04 3.96 -1.84
CA SER A 198 -7.20 4.19 -2.69
C SER A 198 -8.25 3.05 -2.60
N SER A 199 -7.80 1.80 -2.57
CA SER A 199 -8.69 0.63 -2.38
C SER A 199 -9.38 0.64 -1.01
N VAL A 200 -8.63 0.95 0.05
CA VAL A 200 -9.16 1.08 1.42
C VAL A 200 -10.20 2.19 1.48
N ALA A 201 -9.91 3.35 0.87
CA ALA A 201 -10.84 4.46 0.81
C ALA A 201 -12.13 4.12 0.05
N GLN A 202 -12.05 3.30 -1.01
CA GLN A 202 -13.23 2.78 -1.69
C GLN A 202 -14.05 1.87 -0.77
N GLN A 203 -13.40 0.91 -0.10
CA GLN A 203 -14.06 0.01 0.85
C GLN A 203 -14.73 0.78 1.99
N GLU A 204 -14.02 1.73 2.60
CA GLU A 204 -14.51 2.61 3.67
C GLU A 204 -15.71 3.43 3.19
N SER A 205 -15.58 4.11 2.05
CA SER A 205 -16.65 4.97 1.50
C SER A 205 -17.89 4.16 1.14
N TYR A 206 -17.72 2.97 0.57
CA TYR A 206 -18.84 2.10 0.20
C TYR A 206 -19.53 1.53 1.43
N SER A 207 -18.80 1.30 2.52
CA SER A 207 -19.37 0.81 3.78
C SER A 207 -20.14 1.91 4.51
N GLN A 208 -19.71 3.17 4.41
CA GLN A 208 -20.42 4.32 5.00
C GLN A 208 -21.60 4.83 4.14
N SER A 209 -21.56 4.59 2.82
CA SER A 209 -22.52 5.19 1.89
C SER A 209 -23.87 4.48 1.96
N PRO A 210 -24.98 5.20 2.22
CA PRO A 210 -26.31 4.62 2.16
C PRO A 210 -26.62 4.03 0.77
N ALA A 211 -26.15 4.68 -0.30
CA ALA A 211 -26.50 4.32 -1.68
C ALA A 211 -25.81 3.05 -2.20
N VAL A 212 -24.77 2.54 -1.52
CA VAL A 212 -23.96 1.44 -2.02
C VAL A 212 -24.36 0.14 -1.31
N VAL A 213 -24.88 -0.81 -2.09
CA VAL A 213 -25.33 -2.12 -1.57
C VAL A 213 -24.33 -3.25 -1.84
N GLY A 214 -23.33 -2.98 -2.68
CA GLY A 214 -22.27 -3.93 -2.99
C GLY A 214 -21.06 -3.27 -3.61
N LYS A 215 -19.99 -4.05 -3.73
CA LYS A 215 -18.75 -3.64 -4.40
C LYS A 215 -18.48 -4.57 -5.58
N ARG A 216 -17.97 -3.99 -6.65
CA ARG A 216 -17.66 -4.66 -7.91
C ARG A 216 -16.16 -4.66 -8.14
N TRP A 217 -15.58 -5.80 -8.45
CA TRP A 217 -14.19 -5.84 -8.92
C TRP A 217 -14.10 -5.24 -10.32
N LYS A 218 -13.18 -4.31 -10.50
CA LYS A 218 -12.91 -3.63 -11.77
C LYS A 218 -11.48 -3.88 -12.20
N HIS A 219 -11.33 -4.49 -13.37
CA HIS A 219 -10.04 -4.63 -14.03
C HIS A 219 -9.85 -3.52 -15.06
N SER A 220 -8.75 -2.77 -14.96
CA SER A 220 -8.47 -1.59 -15.80
C SER A 220 -8.11 -1.91 -17.26
N GLY A 221 -7.90 -3.19 -17.61
CA GLY A 221 -7.88 -3.69 -18.99
C GLY A 221 -6.98 -2.89 -19.94
N THR A 222 -5.65 -2.96 -19.78
CA THR A 222 -4.73 -2.14 -20.59
C THR A 222 -3.95 -2.93 -21.64
N LYS A 223 -3.76 -2.31 -22.81
CA LYS A 223 -2.75 -2.70 -23.82
C LYS A 223 -1.34 -2.55 -23.25
N GLY A 224 -0.48 -3.55 -23.45
CA GLY A 224 0.95 -3.48 -23.13
C GLY A 224 1.36 -4.05 -21.78
N ILE A 225 0.39 -4.50 -20.97
CA ILE A 225 0.61 -5.25 -19.73
C ILE A 225 0.08 -6.67 -19.96
N ASP A 226 0.69 -7.66 -19.32
CA ASP A 226 0.15 -9.03 -19.26
C ASP A 226 -0.75 -9.13 -18.02
N PRO A 227 -2.08 -8.92 -18.15
CA PRO A 227 -2.98 -8.96 -17.01
C PRO A 227 -3.06 -10.37 -16.43
N ARG A 228 -3.15 -10.48 -15.10
CA ARG A 228 -3.31 -11.77 -14.44
C ARG A 228 -4.69 -12.34 -14.79
N GLU A 229 -4.72 -13.56 -15.33
CA GLU A 229 -5.95 -14.20 -15.81
C GLU A 229 -7.02 -14.32 -14.69
N ASN A 230 -6.59 -14.59 -13.46
CA ASN A 230 -7.47 -14.67 -12.29
C ASN A 230 -8.13 -13.32 -11.96
N HIS A 231 -7.40 -12.20 -12.05
CA HIS A 231 -7.92 -10.86 -11.81
C HIS A 231 -8.85 -10.39 -12.95
N MET A 232 -8.57 -10.79 -14.19
CA MET A 232 -9.49 -10.57 -15.31
C MET A 232 -10.79 -11.35 -15.13
N ALA A 233 -10.71 -12.59 -14.65
CA ALA A 233 -11.88 -13.42 -14.41
C ALA A 233 -12.78 -12.85 -13.29
N LEU A 234 -12.22 -12.05 -12.38
CA LEU A 234 -12.99 -11.32 -11.37
C LEU A 234 -13.68 -10.07 -11.92
N ASP A 235 -13.27 -9.52 -13.07
CA ASP A 235 -13.84 -8.28 -13.58
C ASP A 235 -15.36 -8.35 -13.71
N GLY A 236 -16.04 -7.36 -13.14
CA GLY A 236 -17.49 -7.29 -13.12
C GLY A 236 -18.17 -8.07 -12.00
N THR A 237 -17.45 -8.92 -11.26
CA THR A 237 -17.99 -9.66 -10.11
C THR A 237 -18.45 -8.68 -9.03
N VAL A 238 -19.67 -8.85 -8.54
CA VAL A 238 -20.26 -8.04 -7.47
C VAL A 238 -20.44 -8.91 -6.24
N VAL A 239 -20.00 -8.42 -5.09
CA VAL A 239 -20.23 -9.01 -3.76
C VAL A 239 -20.82 -7.93 -2.83
N PRO A 240 -21.51 -8.31 -1.74
CA PRO A 240 -21.87 -7.36 -0.69
C PRO A 240 -20.63 -6.60 -0.18
N VAL A 241 -20.81 -5.36 0.30
CA VAL A 241 -19.68 -4.49 0.67
C VAL A 241 -18.76 -5.14 1.71
N ASP A 242 -19.34 -5.82 2.68
CA ASP A 242 -18.64 -6.48 3.79
C ASP A 242 -18.15 -7.90 3.48
N GLU A 243 -18.37 -8.42 2.27
CA GLU A 243 -17.94 -9.76 1.87
C GLU A 243 -16.64 -9.72 1.04
N PRO A 244 -15.75 -10.71 1.17
CA PRO A 244 -14.51 -10.76 0.40
C PRO A 244 -14.73 -11.27 -1.03
N PHE A 245 -13.79 -10.96 -1.91
CA PHE A 245 -13.62 -11.63 -3.19
C PHE A 245 -12.76 -12.87 -3.00
N VAL A 246 -13.07 -13.94 -3.75
CA VAL A 246 -12.23 -15.14 -3.84
C VAL A 246 -11.41 -15.06 -5.12
N ILE A 247 -10.09 -15.10 -5.02
CA ILE A 247 -9.21 -15.02 -6.19
C ILE A 247 -9.29 -16.35 -6.99
N PRO A 248 -9.75 -16.35 -8.25
CA PRO A 248 -9.92 -17.58 -9.01
C PRO A 248 -8.58 -18.30 -9.21
N GLY A 249 -8.56 -19.61 -8.96
CA GLY A 249 -7.35 -20.42 -9.14
C GLY A 249 -6.31 -20.29 -8.02
N SER A 250 -6.62 -19.58 -6.92
CA SER A 250 -5.90 -19.67 -5.65
C SER A 250 -6.88 -19.84 -4.48
N GLU A 251 -6.35 -20.07 -3.28
CA GLU A 251 -7.11 -20.07 -2.03
C GLU A 251 -7.10 -18.67 -1.37
N GLU A 252 -6.57 -17.65 -2.06
CA GLU A 252 -6.46 -16.29 -1.54
C GLU A 252 -7.82 -15.57 -1.59
N ILE A 253 -8.13 -14.82 -0.53
CA ILE A 253 -9.30 -13.96 -0.43
C ILE A 253 -8.85 -12.53 -0.18
N ALA A 254 -9.65 -11.56 -0.62
CA ALA A 254 -9.35 -10.15 -0.43
C ALA A 254 -10.61 -9.31 -0.33
N MET A 255 -10.65 -8.35 0.58
CA MET A 255 -11.73 -7.38 0.63
C MET A 255 -11.66 -6.39 -0.53
N PHE A 256 -10.48 -6.09 -1.03
CA PHE A 256 -10.27 -5.14 -2.12
C PHE A 256 -9.01 -5.45 -2.93
N PRO A 257 -8.83 -4.87 -4.13
CA PRO A 257 -7.58 -4.99 -4.86
C PRO A 257 -6.38 -4.47 -4.04
N ARG A 258 -5.27 -5.22 -4.07
CA ARG A 258 -4.04 -4.93 -3.29
C ARG A 258 -4.19 -5.06 -1.78
N ASP A 259 -5.21 -5.76 -1.31
CA ASP A 259 -5.33 -6.15 0.09
C ASP A 259 -4.02 -6.78 0.61
N PRO A 260 -3.48 -6.36 1.77
CA PRO A 260 -2.38 -7.03 2.46
C PRO A 260 -2.53 -8.55 2.63
N ASN A 261 -3.76 -9.07 2.69
CA ASN A 261 -4.01 -10.51 2.80
C ASN A 261 -3.66 -11.28 1.53
N LEU A 262 -3.45 -10.58 0.41
CA LEU A 262 -2.97 -11.17 -0.84
C LEU A 262 -1.45 -11.35 -0.82
N SER A 263 -0.99 -12.40 -1.51
CA SER A 263 0.44 -12.57 -1.73
C SER A 263 1.02 -11.43 -2.56
N ALA A 264 2.34 -11.18 -2.43
CA ALA A 264 3.02 -10.17 -3.23
C ALA A 264 2.81 -10.37 -4.76
N LYS A 265 2.61 -11.62 -5.18
CA LYS A 265 2.30 -11.98 -6.57
C LYS A 265 0.95 -11.41 -7.02
N GLU A 266 -0.07 -11.41 -6.18
CA GLU A 266 -1.42 -10.91 -6.51
C GLU A 266 -1.57 -9.40 -6.22
N ARG A 267 -0.78 -8.86 -5.30
CA ARG A 267 -0.86 -7.44 -4.89
C ARG A 267 0.06 -6.49 -5.67
N VAL A 268 1.35 -6.79 -5.81
CA VAL A 268 2.33 -5.83 -6.36
C VAL A 268 2.09 -5.62 -7.87
N ASN A 269 2.16 -4.37 -8.34
CA ASN A 269 1.79 -4.02 -9.73
C ASN A 269 0.36 -4.47 -10.10
N CYS A 270 -0.53 -4.62 -9.12
CA CYS A 270 -1.95 -4.83 -9.38
C CYS A 270 -2.62 -3.49 -9.68
N HIS A 271 -3.39 -3.50 -10.76
CA HIS A 271 -4.02 -2.34 -11.38
C HIS A 271 -5.56 -2.41 -11.27
N CYS A 272 -6.11 -3.29 -10.44
CA CYS A 272 -7.56 -3.41 -10.28
C CYS A 272 -8.10 -2.36 -9.30
N ALA A 273 -9.39 -2.08 -9.33
CA ALA A 273 -10.06 -1.18 -8.39
C ALA A 273 -11.43 -1.75 -7.99
N LEU A 274 -12.08 -1.13 -7.02
CA LEU A 274 -13.50 -1.36 -6.77
C LEU A 274 -14.34 -0.34 -7.54
N GLY A 275 -15.52 -0.77 -7.96
CA GLY A 275 -16.62 0.12 -8.35
C GLY A 275 -17.84 -0.13 -7.46
N PRO A 276 -18.67 0.88 -7.20
CA PRO A 276 -19.87 0.69 -6.39
C PRO A 276 -20.95 -0.06 -7.17
N ALA A 277 -21.70 -0.92 -6.49
CA ALA A 277 -23.00 -1.39 -6.92
C ALA A 277 -24.05 -0.63 -6.10
N VAL A 278 -24.74 0.31 -6.76
CA VAL A 278 -25.67 1.23 -6.12
C VAL A 278 -27.11 0.75 -6.21
N ASP A 279 -27.92 1.06 -5.19
CA ASP A 279 -29.36 0.91 -5.22
C ASP A 279 -30.03 2.27 -5.42
N GLU A 280 -30.59 2.47 -6.62
CA GLU A 280 -31.23 3.73 -7.00
C GLU A 280 -32.49 4.04 -6.17
N SER A 281 -33.06 3.07 -5.44
CA SER A 281 -34.22 3.31 -4.58
C SER A 281 -33.92 4.28 -3.41
N ILE A 282 -32.64 4.49 -3.10
CA ILE A 282 -32.15 5.38 -2.03
C ILE A 282 -32.19 6.86 -2.47
N THR A 283 -32.35 7.13 -3.76
CA THR A 283 -32.49 8.50 -4.30
C THR A 283 -33.76 9.24 -3.81
N GLY A 284 -34.73 8.52 -3.22
CA GLY A 284 -35.96 9.10 -2.68
C GLY A 284 -35.88 9.59 -1.23
N LEU A 285 -34.78 9.33 -0.51
CA LEU A 285 -34.61 9.70 0.90
C LEU A 285 -34.19 11.15 1.07
N SER A 286 -34.60 11.77 2.18
CA SER A 286 -34.11 13.10 2.57
C SER A 286 -32.64 13.04 3.02
N PRO A 287 -31.90 14.16 2.96
CA PRO A 287 -30.53 14.22 3.49
C PRO A 287 -30.41 13.73 4.94
N GLU A 288 -31.40 14.02 5.78
CA GLU A 288 -31.43 13.57 7.18
C GLU A 288 -31.61 12.05 7.31
N GLU A 289 -32.46 11.45 6.48
CA GLU A 289 -32.66 10.00 6.45
C GLU A 289 -31.39 9.28 5.98
N LYS A 290 -30.75 9.80 4.93
CA LYS A 290 -29.47 9.27 4.44
C LYS A 290 -28.37 9.37 5.50
N GLN A 291 -28.28 10.52 6.20
CA GLN A 291 -27.31 10.70 7.26
C GLN A 291 -27.52 9.71 8.42
N ALA A 292 -28.78 9.45 8.80
CA ALA A 292 -29.09 8.47 9.84
C ALA A 292 -28.63 7.05 9.47
N ILE A 293 -28.83 6.64 8.20
CA ILE A 293 -28.35 5.34 7.70
C ILE A 293 -26.82 5.28 7.73
N ARG A 294 -26.14 6.34 7.30
CA ARG A 294 -24.67 6.42 7.39
C ARG A 294 -24.19 6.28 8.83
N ASP A 295 -24.83 6.98 9.77
CA ASP A 295 -24.40 6.98 11.18
C ASP A 295 -24.56 5.58 11.80
N GLU A 296 -25.62 4.85 11.43
CA GLU A 296 -25.80 3.44 11.79
C GLU A 296 -24.71 2.55 11.19
N ALA A 297 -24.41 2.70 9.89
CA ALA A 297 -23.34 1.95 9.23
C ALA A 297 -21.97 2.23 9.86
N LEU A 298 -21.66 3.49 10.16
CA LEU A 298 -20.43 3.89 10.84
C LEU A 298 -20.35 3.30 12.26
N ALA A 299 -21.46 3.26 12.99
CA ALA A 299 -21.51 2.62 14.31
C ALA A 299 -21.25 1.11 14.23
N GLU A 300 -21.81 0.43 13.22
CA GLU A 300 -21.54 -0.99 12.98
C GLU A 300 -20.05 -1.22 12.65
N MET A 301 -19.50 -0.44 11.73
CA MET A 301 -18.07 -0.51 11.38
C MET A 301 -17.18 -0.30 12.60
N ASN A 302 -17.52 0.66 13.46
CA ASN A 302 -16.77 0.95 14.69
C ASN A 302 -16.84 -0.16 15.75
N SER A 303 -17.76 -1.13 15.61
CA SER A 303 -17.89 -2.29 16.49
C SER A 303 -17.07 -3.50 16.03
N LYS A 304 -16.52 -3.46 14.82
CA LYS A 304 -15.72 -4.54 14.21
C LYS A 304 -14.23 -4.18 14.23
N GLY A 305 -13.36 -5.20 14.25
CA GLY A 305 -11.93 -5.04 13.99
C GLY A 305 -11.63 -4.79 12.51
N ALA A 306 -10.34 -4.74 12.14
CA ALA A 306 -9.89 -4.64 10.76
C ALA A 306 -10.52 -5.72 9.85
N TRP A 307 -10.52 -5.48 8.54
CA TRP A 307 -10.98 -6.48 7.57
C TRP A 307 -10.08 -7.72 7.59
N GLU A 308 -10.69 -8.91 7.73
CA GLU A 308 -10.04 -10.22 7.61
C GLU A 308 -10.15 -10.78 6.18
#